data_AF-A0AAU9NJL2-F1
#
_entry.id   AF-A0AAU9NJL2-F1
#
_cell.length_a   1.000
_cell.length_b   1.000
_cell.length_c   1.000
_cell.angle_alpha   90.00
_cell.angle_beta   90.00
_cell.angle_gamma   90.00
#
_symmetry.space_group_name_H-M   'P 1'
#
loop_
_entity.id
_entity.type
_entity.pdbx_description
1 polymer ?
#
loop_
_entity_poly.entity_id
_entity_poly.type
_entity_poly.pdbx_seq_one_letter_code
_entity_poly.pdbx_strand_id
1 'polypeptide(L)'
;MEDDEVLKRFPMVASMPISAETAELILGSLEGARVPHWWRDGDLFGNFNRVGPGPTFLNFTYQGENKVATIQNVFAVIKGSEEADRFVVLGNHRDAWTYGAVDPNSGTAALIDIARRYSLMMRLGWNPQKTIYLCSWDAEEFGMIGSTEWVEQNLVNLGSKAVAYINVDCAVQGPGFFAAATPQLDDILVEVTKKVTDPDSLDSKLFEKWRTSTDGPLIQRLSDVFSDFAPFLHHAGVPSIDLYYGKDFPVYHTAFDSYEWMVKYGDPFFHRHVAVAGVWGLLGIHLADDPILPFNYLSYAAQLQNYTHSLSKLLEGDVSLHPITSAIQELEDAAKQVEEEMKKLREEESEGHVIVLRRRMLNDRLMLAERGFLDTEGIRGRQWFKHLVYGPASESKLGFFPGVADAMYGSSTSTSRGVKEEEAKKKQGMIQHEIWRVARAIQRAASALKVVYFHWLLKCVTILHQILIQHSKRIRCHHQQKPRKMIKRISLK
;
A
#
# COMPACT_ATOMS: atom_id res chain seq x y z
N MET A 1 12.98 -17.79 20.50
CA MET A 1 13.42 -16.38 20.38
C MET A 1 14.87 -16.33 20.82
N GLU A 2 15.80 -16.54 19.90
CA GLU A 2 17.24 -16.60 20.18
C GLU A 2 18.05 -15.65 19.27
N ASP A 3 17.37 -14.82 18.49
CA ASP A 3 18.03 -13.83 17.63
C ASP A 3 18.23 -12.52 18.43
N ASP A 4 19.48 -12.21 18.75
CA ASP A 4 19.88 -11.02 19.49
C ASP A 4 19.45 -9.70 18.81
N GLU A 5 19.35 -9.68 17.47
CA GLU A 5 18.89 -8.50 16.74
C GLU A 5 17.38 -8.30 16.87
N VAL A 6 16.61 -9.38 16.99
CA VAL A 6 15.18 -9.32 17.27
C VAL A 6 14.93 -8.87 18.70
N LEU A 7 15.69 -9.40 19.67
CA LEU A 7 15.55 -9.02 21.08
C LEU A 7 15.80 -7.53 21.32
N LYS A 8 16.75 -6.92 20.59
CA LYS A 8 17.01 -5.47 20.65
C LYS A 8 15.85 -4.59 20.18
N ARG A 9 14.86 -5.13 19.45
CA ARG A 9 13.69 -4.38 18.98
C ARG A 9 12.59 -4.29 20.04
N PHE A 10 12.61 -5.14 21.06
CA PHE A 10 11.64 -5.06 22.15
C PHE A 10 11.99 -3.93 23.12
N PRO A 11 10.99 -3.27 23.72
CA PRO A 11 11.24 -2.29 24.78
C PRO A 11 12.06 -2.88 25.92
N MET A 12 13.18 -2.24 26.24
CA MET A 12 14.06 -2.65 27.35
C MET A 12 13.58 -2.17 28.72
N VAL A 13 12.49 -1.40 28.75
CA VAL A 13 11.86 -0.86 29.96
C VAL A 13 10.41 -1.32 29.97
N ALA A 14 9.96 -1.82 31.11
CA ALA A 14 8.58 -2.25 31.26
C ALA A 14 7.61 -1.07 31.10
N SER A 15 6.50 -1.31 30.41
CA SER A 15 5.44 -0.35 30.15
C SER A 15 4.08 -0.99 30.43
N MET A 16 3.16 -0.25 31.03
CA MET A 16 1.82 -0.72 31.34
C MET A 16 0.82 0.43 31.19
N PRO A 17 -0.24 0.29 30.36
CA PRO A 17 -1.32 1.25 30.34
C PRO A 17 -2.09 1.21 31.67
N ILE A 18 -2.58 2.35 32.13
CA ILE A 18 -3.37 2.50 33.36
C ILE A 18 -4.65 3.30 33.08
N SER A 19 -5.65 3.15 33.94
CA SER A 19 -6.87 3.96 33.82
C SER A 19 -6.60 5.44 34.07
N ALA A 20 -7.42 6.31 33.48
CA ALA A 20 -7.36 7.76 33.71
C ALA A 20 -7.47 8.12 35.20
N GLU A 21 -8.32 7.41 35.95
CA GLU A 21 -8.45 7.57 37.41
C GLU A 21 -7.14 7.25 38.15
N THR A 22 -6.47 6.16 37.78
CA THR A 22 -5.16 5.81 38.37
C THR A 22 -4.10 6.85 37.99
N ALA A 23 -4.12 7.31 36.74
CA ALA A 23 -3.22 8.35 36.26
C ALA A 23 -3.44 9.66 37.04
N GLU A 24 -4.68 10.07 37.30
CA GLU A 24 -4.99 11.27 38.07
C GLU A 24 -4.42 11.21 39.50
N LEU A 25 -4.53 10.07 40.17
CA LEU A 25 -3.95 9.86 41.50
C LEU A 25 -2.42 9.98 41.48
N ILE A 26 -1.77 9.36 40.49
CA ILE A 26 -0.32 9.42 40.33
C ILE A 26 0.12 10.85 40.01
N LEU A 27 -0.46 11.48 39.00
CA LEU A 27 -0.13 12.83 38.53
C LEU A 27 -0.41 13.89 39.60
N GLY A 28 -1.50 13.74 40.35
CA GLY A 28 -1.86 14.63 41.46
C GLY A 28 -0.94 14.53 42.67
N SER A 29 -0.21 13.41 42.81
CA SER A 29 0.78 13.23 43.88
C SER A 29 2.15 13.81 43.56
N LEU A 30 2.42 14.16 42.29
CA LEU A 30 3.73 14.70 41.89
C LEU A 30 4.02 16.03 42.61
N GLU A 31 5.23 16.20 43.10
CA GLU A 31 5.73 17.49 43.61
C GLU A 31 6.79 18.10 42.66
N GLY A 32 7.56 19.08 43.12
CA GLY A 32 8.65 19.67 42.33
C GLY A 32 8.21 20.84 41.43
N ALA A 33 8.80 20.92 40.24
CA ALA A 33 8.60 22.06 39.33
C ALA A 33 7.15 22.11 38.84
N ARG A 34 6.62 23.31 38.60
CA ARG A 34 5.29 23.47 38.01
C ARG A 34 5.29 22.96 36.58
N VAL A 35 4.18 22.34 36.18
CA VAL A 35 3.95 21.94 34.79
C VAL A 35 4.06 23.18 33.89
N PRO A 36 4.90 23.13 32.85
CA PRO A 36 5.01 24.20 31.87
C PRO A 36 3.66 24.50 31.23
N HIS A 37 3.45 25.76 30.82
CA HIS A 37 2.15 26.18 30.28
C HIS A 37 1.71 25.35 29.06
N TRP A 38 2.65 25.01 28.17
CA TRP A 38 2.40 24.23 26.95
C TRP A 38 2.13 22.72 27.19
N TRP A 39 2.14 22.25 28.43
CA TRP A 39 1.72 20.89 28.80
C TRP A 39 0.31 20.84 29.38
N ARG A 40 -0.33 22.00 29.59
CA ARG A 40 -1.66 22.10 30.20
C ARG A 40 -2.78 22.03 29.17
N ASP A 41 -2.57 21.28 28.08
CA ASP A 41 -3.58 21.12 27.04
C ASP A 41 -4.70 20.22 27.55
N GLY A 42 -5.87 20.82 27.74
CA GLY A 42 -7.08 20.18 28.24
C GLY A 42 -7.05 19.99 29.76
N ASP A 43 -8.11 20.44 30.44
CA ASP A 43 -8.40 20.22 31.87
C ASP A 43 -8.61 18.72 32.24
N LEU A 44 -7.92 17.79 31.56
CA LEU A 44 -8.12 16.34 31.69
C LEU A 44 -7.86 15.82 33.11
N PHE A 45 -6.97 16.47 33.87
CA PHE A 45 -6.61 16.08 35.22
C PHE A 45 -6.47 17.31 36.12
N GLY A 46 -7.51 17.65 36.89
CA GLY A 46 -7.57 18.89 37.68
C GLY A 46 -6.44 19.06 38.71
N ASN A 47 -5.78 17.95 39.10
CA ASN A 47 -4.68 17.94 40.06
C ASN A 47 -3.27 17.88 39.42
N PHE A 48 -3.14 17.79 38.09
CA PHE A 48 -1.85 17.72 37.41
C PHE A 48 -1.17 19.10 37.32
N ASN A 49 -0.42 19.46 38.36
CA ASN A 49 0.20 20.79 38.47
C ASN A 49 1.74 20.77 38.55
N ARG A 50 2.33 19.58 38.70
CA ARG A 50 3.76 19.40 38.96
C ARG A 50 4.38 18.32 38.07
N VAL A 51 5.68 18.44 37.82
CA VAL A 51 6.44 17.56 36.90
C VAL A 51 7.20 16.45 37.65
N GLY A 52 7.38 16.57 38.96
CA GLY A 52 8.36 15.80 39.72
C GLY A 52 9.75 16.46 39.72
N PRO A 53 10.79 15.76 40.23
CA PRO A 53 10.71 14.47 40.93
C PRO A 53 10.27 14.61 42.40
N GLY A 54 9.69 13.53 42.95
CA GLY A 54 9.51 13.28 44.39
C GLY A 54 8.17 13.75 45.00
N PRO A 55 7.86 13.35 46.26
CA PRO A 55 8.36 12.17 46.98
C PRO A 55 7.57 10.91 46.61
N THR A 56 6.65 10.97 45.64
CA THR A 56 5.83 9.82 45.23
C THR A 56 6.71 8.67 44.76
N PHE A 57 6.59 7.53 45.44
CA PHE A 57 7.14 6.26 45.00
C PHE A 57 6.00 5.41 44.45
N LEU A 58 6.12 5.00 43.18
CA LEU A 58 5.24 4.01 42.58
C LEU A 58 5.88 2.63 42.75
N ASN A 59 5.20 1.73 43.44
CA ASN A 59 5.58 0.32 43.40
C ASN A 59 5.00 -0.31 42.13
N PHE A 60 5.86 -0.57 41.15
CA PHE A 60 5.47 -1.10 39.85
C PHE A 60 5.87 -2.57 39.76
N THR A 61 4.89 -3.46 39.69
CA THR A 61 5.11 -4.89 39.44
C THR A 61 4.52 -5.26 38.10
N TYR A 62 5.35 -5.76 37.18
CA TYR A 62 4.94 -6.22 35.87
C TYR A 62 5.33 -7.69 35.70
N GLN A 63 4.35 -8.51 35.31
CA GLN A 63 4.53 -9.93 35.04
C GLN A 63 4.01 -10.20 33.63
N GLY A 64 4.85 -9.91 32.63
CA GLY A 64 4.60 -10.26 31.24
C GLY A 64 5.14 -11.64 30.91
N GLU A 65 4.51 -12.32 29.96
CA GLU A 65 4.98 -13.59 29.43
C GLU A 65 4.99 -13.56 27.90
N ASN A 66 6.17 -13.77 27.31
CA ASN A 66 6.32 -13.86 25.86
C ASN A 66 6.09 -15.32 25.42
N LYS A 67 5.11 -15.55 24.55
CA LYS A 67 4.79 -16.88 24.02
C LYS A 67 4.81 -16.90 22.50
N VAL A 68 5.21 -18.04 21.96
CA VAL A 68 4.93 -18.39 20.57
C VAL A 68 3.50 -18.91 20.50
N ALA A 69 2.68 -18.29 19.67
CA ALA A 69 1.30 -18.69 19.43
C ALA A 69 1.08 -19.00 17.94
N THR A 70 0.13 -19.87 17.65
CA THR A 70 -0.31 -20.12 16.27
C THR A 70 -1.38 -19.11 15.88
N ILE A 71 -1.19 -18.44 14.75
CA ILE A 71 -2.14 -17.51 14.14
C ILE A 71 -2.78 -18.14 12.89
N GLN A 72 -3.95 -17.66 12.48
CA GLN A 72 -4.74 -18.21 11.38
C GLN A 72 -5.32 -17.12 10.47
N ASN A 73 -4.67 -16.88 9.33
CA ASN A 73 -5.29 -16.09 8.26
C ASN A 73 -6.36 -16.92 7.52
N VAL A 74 -7.48 -16.29 7.14
CA VAL A 74 -8.57 -16.92 6.38
C VAL A 74 -8.72 -16.25 5.03
N PHE A 75 -8.88 -17.05 3.97
CA PHE A 75 -8.96 -16.57 2.60
C PHE A 75 -10.19 -17.12 1.88
N ALA A 76 -10.95 -16.25 1.21
CA ALA A 76 -11.90 -16.65 0.18
C ALA A 76 -11.40 -16.16 -1.18
N VAL A 77 -11.45 -17.04 -2.19
CA VAL A 77 -10.90 -16.76 -3.52
C VAL A 77 -11.99 -16.92 -4.58
N ILE A 78 -12.26 -15.85 -5.33
CA ILE A 78 -13.12 -15.86 -6.51
C ILE A 78 -12.20 -15.86 -7.73
N LYS A 79 -12.07 -17.01 -8.38
CA LYS A 79 -11.15 -17.20 -9.51
C LYS A 79 -11.60 -16.39 -10.73
N GLY A 80 -10.70 -15.60 -11.30
CA GLY A 80 -10.94 -14.84 -12.52
C GLY A 80 -11.18 -15.71 -13.75
N SER A 81 -11.96 -15.20 -14.70
CA SER A 81 -12.35 -15.89 -15.94
C SER A 81 -11.32 -15.77 -17.06
N GLU A 82 -10.61 -14.65 -17.15
CA GLU A 82 -9.65 -14.34 -18.23
C GLU A 82 -8.22 -14.21 -17.71
N GLU A 83 -8.04 -13.38 -16.68
CA GLU A 83 -6.77 -13.04 -16.06
C GLU A 83 -6.67 -13.66 -14.66
N ALA A 84 -6.90 -14.97 -14.56
CA ALA A 84 -6.93 -15.69 -13.28
C ALA A 84 -5.63 -15.58 -12.45
N ASP A 85 -4.53 -15.18 -13.09
CA ASP A 85 -3.22 -14.93 -12.47
C ASP A 85 -3.01 -13.46 -12.06
N ARG A 86 -4.03 -12.61 -12.10
CA ARG A 86 -4.01 -11.25 -11.55
C ARG A 86 -4.88 -11.19 -10.30
N PHE A 87 -4.36 -10.58 -9.24
CA PHE A 87 -4.98 -10.62 -7.91
C PHE A 87 -5.42 -9.22 -7.47
N VAL A 88 -6.70 -9.06 -7.19
CA VAL A 88 -7.25 -7.92 -6.45
C VAL A 88 -7.52 -8.40 -5.03
N VAL A 89 -6.88 -7.78 -4.05
CA VAL A 89 -6.90 -8.25 -2.66
C VAL A 89 -7.68 -7.26 -1.81
N LEU A 90 -8.72 -7.72 -1.12
CA LEU A 90 -9.47 -6.96 -0.13
C LEU A 90 -9.15 -7.57 1.23
N GLY A 91 -8.65 -6.76 2.17
CA GLY A 91 -8.19 -7.25 3.48
C GLY A 91 -8.70 -6.45 4.66
N ASN A 92 -8.82 -7.15 5.78
CA ASN A 92 -9.19 -6.65 7.10
C ASN A 92 -8.64 -7.65 8.14
N HIS A 93 -8.07 -7.18 9.24
CA HIS A 93 -7.74 -8.09 10.35
C HIS A 93 -8.96 -8.45 11.18
N ARG A 94 -8.82 -9.49 12.00
CA ARG A 94 -9.92 -10.12 12.74
C ARG A 94 -9.65 -10.22 14.23
N ASP A 95 -8.39 -10.29 14.63
CA ASP A 95 -8.02 -10.23 16.04
C ASP A 95 -8.27 -8.84 16.61
N ALA A 96 -8.65 -8.78 17.88
CA ALA A 96 -8.89 -7.56 18.63
C ALA A 96 -8.31 -7.71 20.03
N TRP A 97 -7.95 -6.60 20.68
CA TRP A 97 -7.53 -6.62 22.09
C TRP A 97 -8.60 -7.17 23.05
N THR A 98 -9.87 -6.86 22.80
CA THR A 98 -11.00 -7.30 23.64
C THR A 98 -12.17 -7.81 22.81
N TYR A 99 -13.27 -7.04 22.68
CA TYR A 99 -14.40 -7.38 21.81
C TYR A 99 -14.23 -6.79 20.41
N GLY A 100 -13.70 -5.57 20.31
CA GLY A 100 -13.29 -4.98 19.03
C GLY A 100 -14.43 -4.72 18.06
N ALA A 101 -15.53 -4.10 18.52
CA ALA A 101 -16.70 -3.90 17.68
C ALA A 101 -16.44 -2.88 16.56
N VAL A 102 -15.64 -1.85 16.85
CA VAL A 102 -15.05 -0.94 15.88
C VAL A 102 -13.81 -1.60 15.28
N ASP A 103 -12.80 -1.85 16.12
CA ASP A 103 -11.48 -2.35 15.75
C ASP A 103 -11.36 -3.85 16.06
N PRO A 104 -11.45 -4.76 15.07
CA PRO A 104 -11.67 -4.53 13.64
C PRO A 104 -13.02 -5.04 13.13
N ASN A 105 -13.91 -5.50 14.02
CA ASN A 105 -15.08 -6.26 13.58
C ASN A 105 -16.06 -5.43 12.73
N SER A 106 -15.97 -4.09 12.75
CA SER A 106 -16.70 -3.23 11.81
C SER A 106 -16.27 -3.47 10.35
N GLY A 107 -14.95 -3.58 10.10
CA GLY A 107 -14.39 -3.97 8.81
C GLY A 107 -14.66 -5.44 8.49
N THR A 108 -14.58 -6.33 9.47
CA THR A 108 -14.89 -7.76 9.27
C THR A 108 -16.34 -7.95 8.82
N ALA A 109 -17.28 -7.23 9.44
CA ALA A 109 -18.69 -7.24 9.06
C ALA A 109 -18.90 -6.72 7.63
N ALA A 110 -18.20 -5.63 7.24
CA ALA A 110 -18.25 -5.09 5.90
C ALA A 110 -17.68 -6.07 4.85
N LEU A 111 -16.55 -6.72 5.14
CA LEU A 111 -15.91 -7.71 4.26
C LEU A 111 -16.82 -8.91 4.01
N ILE A 112 -17.47 -9.42 5.06
CA ILE A 112 -18.43 -10.54 4.95
C ILE A 112 -19.65 -10.13 4.12
N ASP A 113 -20.16 -8.89 4.29
CA ASP A 113 -21.28 -8.41 3.46
C ASP A 113 -20.87 -8.26 1.97
N ILE A 114 -19.65 -7.81 1.68
CA ILE A 114 -19.09 -7.79 0.32
C ILE A 114 -19.02 -9.21 -0.26
N ALA A 115 -18.49 -10.17 0.50
CA ALA A 115 -18.42 -11.57 0.08
C ALA A 115 -19.81 -12.13 -0.29
N ARG A 116 -20.82 -11.81 0.55
CA ARG A 116 -22.22 -12.18 0.32
C ARG A 116 -22.78 -11.51 -0.96
N ARG A 117 -22.54 -10.21 -1.17
CA ARG A 117 -23.01 -9.48 -2.36
C ARG A 117 -22.36 -10.00 -3.65
N TYR A 118 -21.06 -10.25 -3.64
CA TYR A 118 -20.36 -10.87 -4.75
C TYR A 118 -20.92 -12.26 -5.06
N SER A 119 -21.18 -13.09 -4.04
CA SER A 119 -21.82 -14.39 -4.23
C SER A 119 -23.19 -14.28 -4.90
N LEU A 120 -24.00 -13.27 -4.53
CA LEU A 120 -25.29 -13.01 -5.19
C LEU A 120 -25.12 -12.59 -6.65
N MET A 121 -24.18 -11.68 -6.93
CA MET A 121 -23.86 -11.28 -8.31
C MET A 121 -23.41 -12.48 -9.15
N MET A 122 -22.60 -13.38 -8.59
CA MET A 122 -22.17 -14.60 -9.28
C MET A 122 -23.34 -15.53 -9.62
N ARG A 123 -24.34 -15.65 -8.74
CA ARG A 123 -25.56 -16.41 -9.03
C ARG A 123 -26.40 -15.77 -10.14
N LEU A 124 -26.24 -14.47 -10.37
CA LEU A 124 -26.87 -13.72 -11.47
C LEU A 124 -26.03 -13.73 -12.75
N GLY A 125 -24.90 -14.45 -12.79
CA GLY A 125 -24.06 -14.65 -13.97
C GLY A 125 -22.82 -13.76 -14.06
N TRP A 126 -22.55 -12.92 -13.06
CA TRP A 126 -21.30 -12.17 -13.00
C TRP A 126 -20.11 -13.10 -12.69
N ASN A 127 -18.99 -12.90 -13.36
CA ASN A 127 -17.75 -13.63 -13.07
C ASN A 127 -16.56 -12.69 -13.33
N PRO A 128 -15.70 -12.42 -12.33
CA PRO A 128 -14.71 -11.38 -12.51
C PRO A 128 -13.65 -11.76 -13.55
N GLN A 129 -13.06 -10.77 -14.25
CA GLN A 129 -11.98 -11.05 -15.20
C GLN A 129 -10.70 -11.49 -14.48
N LYS A 130 -10.37 -10.83 -13.37
CA LYS A 130 -9.20 -11.10 -12.52
C LYS A 130 -9.63 -11.82 -11.23
N THR A 131 -8.70 -12.49 -10.56
CA THR A 131 -9.00 -13.21 -9.32
C THR A 131 -9.12 -12.23 -8.15
N ILE A 132 -10.20 -12.37 -7.36
CA ILE A 132 -10.41 -11.60 -6.13
C ILE A 132 -10.05 -12.47 -4.93
N TYR A 133 -9.23 -11.91 -4.03
CA TYR A 133 -8.95 -12.46 -2.71
C TYR A 133 -9.67 -11.61 -1.66
N LEU A 134 -10.43 -12.27 -0.80
CA LEU A 134 -10.98 -11.69 0.43
C LEU A 134 -10.18 -12.29 1.59
N CYS A 135 -9.43 -11.45 2.29
CA CYS A 135 -8.48 -11.85 3.31
C CYS A 135 -8.93 -11.37 4.69
N SER A 136 -8.94 -12.29 5.65
CA SER A 136 -9.16 -12.00 7.07
C SER A 136 -7.87 -12.31 7.81
N TRP A 137 -7.12 -11.27 8.15
CA TRP A 137 -5.81 -11.35 8.80
C TRP A 137 -5.95 -11.62 10.30
N ASP A 138 -4.90 -12.16 10.89
CA ASP A 138 -4.82 -12.47 12.32
C ASP A 138 -3.52 -11.92 12.89
N ALA A 139 -3.49 -11.68 14.20
CA ALA A 139 -2.38 -11.03 14.90
C ALA A 139 -1.93 -9.68 14.30
N GLU A 140 -2.86 -8.86 13.83
CA GLU A 140 -2.57 -7.49 13.42
C GLU A 140 -2.21 -6.61 14.63
N GLU A 141 -2.92 -6.78 15.74
CA GLU A 141 -2.74 -5.98 16.96
C GLU A 141 -1.36 -6.18 17.60
N PHE A 142 -0.67 -7.25 17.19
CA PHE A 142 0.68 -7.60 17.58
C PHE A 142 1.75 -7.13 16.57
N GLY A 143 1.37 -6.26 15.63
CA GLY A 143 2.25 -5.65 14.63
C GLY A 143 2.07 -6.20 13.21
N MET A 144 0.83 -6.31 12.74
CA MET A 144 0.48 -6.77 11.38
C MET A 144 1.10 -8.14 11.06
N ILE A 145 1.21 -9.05 12.04
CA ILE A 145 1.98 -10.29 11.88
C ILE A 145 1.36 -11.16 10.79
N GLY A 146 0.05 -11.38 10.81
CA GLY A 146 -0.61 -12.26 9.85
C GLY A 146 -0.45 -11.81 8.39
N SER A 147 -0.71 -10.53 8.11
CA SER A 147 -0.55 -9.98 6.75
C SER A 147 0.92 -9.92 6.34
N THR A 148 1.82 -9.55 7.25
CA THR A 148 3.27 -9.49 7.00
C THR A 148 3.84 -10.84 6.61
N GLU A 149 3.62 -11.87 7.43
CA GLU A 149 4.12 -13.23 7.18
C GLU A 149 3.56 -13.79 5.87
N TRP A 150 2.28 -13.49 5.55
CA TRP A 150 1.69 -13.91 4.29
C TRP A 150 2.31 -13.21 3.08
N VAL A 151 2.59 -11.91 3.18
CA VAL A 151 3.27 -11.14 2.12
C VAL A 151 4.69 -11.66 1.92
N GLU A 152 5.44 -11.91 2.99
CA GLU A 152 6.80 -12.46 2.91
C GLU A 152 6.81 -13.84 2.24
N GLN A 153 5.89 -14.72 2.63
CA GLN A 153 5.75 -16.04 2.02
C GLN A 153 5.39 -15.97 0.53
N ASN A 154 4.65 -14.95 0.10
CA ASN A 154 4.11 -14.82 -1.26
C ASN A 154 4.77 -13.73 -2.10
N LEU A 155 5.90 -13.16 -1.67
CA LEU A 155 6.50 -11.95 -2.24
C LEU A 155 6.71 -12.03 -3.76
N VAL A 156 7.18 -13.17 -4.26
CA VAL A 156 7.41 -13.39 -5.71
C VAL A 156 6.08 -13.38 -6.50
N ASN A 157 5.04 -13.98 -5.94
CA ASN A 157 3.71 -13.99 -6.56
C ASN A 157 3.09 -12.60 -6.52
N LEU A 158 3.11 -11.93 -5.37
CA LEU A 158 2.54 -10.59 -5.22
C LEU A 158 3.26 -9.54 -6.08
N GLY A 159 4.59 -9.64 -6.17
CA GLY A 159 5.41 -8.77 -7.01
C GLY A 159 5.10 -8.85 -8.50
N SER A 160 4.56 -9.97 -8.98
CA SER A 160 4.27 -10.20 -10.41
C SER A 160 2.79 -10.28 -10.76
N LYS A 161 1.89 -10.41 -9.77
CA LYS A 161 0.47 -10.72 -9.99
C LYS A 161 -0.52 -9.81 -9.26
N ALA A 162 -0.11 -9.16 -8.16
CA ALA A 162 -1.03 -8.34 -7.39
C ALA A 162 -1.28 -6.99 -8.07
N VAL A 163 -2.54 -6.75 -8.43
CA VAL A 163 -3.03 -5.51 -9.04
C VAL A 163 -3.06 -4.40 -7.99
N ALA A 164 -3.77 -4.64 -6.89
CA ALA A 164 -3.90 -3.72 -5.78
C ALA A 164 -4.34 -4.44 -4.50
N TYR A 165 -4.10 -3.80 -3.36
CA TYR A 165 -4.62 -4.16 -2.05
C TYR A 165 -5.59 -3.07 -1.55
N ILE A 166 -6.77 -3.44 -1.08
CA ILE A 166 -7.74 -2.51 -0.51
C ILE A 166 -8.01 -2.92 0.93
N ASN A 167 -7.54 -2.09 1.85
CA ASN A 167 -7.67 -2.25 3.29
C ASN A 167 -8.92 -1.55 3.80
N VAL A 168 -9.67 -2.24 4.66
CA VAL A 168 -10.62 -1.61 5.58
C VAL A 168 -10.47 -2.31 6.91
N ASP A 169 -9.72 -1.68 7.79
CA ASP A 169 -9.52 -2.10 9.17
C ASP A 169 -10.79 -1.80 9.98
N CYS A 170 -10.90 -0.56 10.45
CA CYS A 170 -12.11 -0.04 11.07
C CYS A 170 -13.01 0.59 10.00
N ALA A 171 -14.09 -0.09 9.60
CA ALA A 171 -15.06 0.50 8.68
C ALA A 171 -15.71 1.76 9.25
N VAL A 172 -16.10 1.75 10.53
CA VAL A 172 -16.77 2.91 11.16
C VAL A 172 -16.34 3.11 12.61
N GLN A 173 -15.70 4.25 12.85
CA GLN A 173 -15.27 4.76 14.15
C GLN A 173 -16.06 6.02 14.55
N GLY A 174 -16.69 6.69 13.57
CA GLY A 174 -17.41 7.94 13.78
C GLY A 174 -17.87 8.59 12.47
N PRO A 175 -18.23 9.89 12.48
CA PRO A 175 -18.65 10.61 11.28
C PRO A 175 -17.45 11.05 10.41
N GLY A 176 -17.72 11.29 9.13
CA GLY A 176 -16.73 11.76 8.15
C GLY A 176 -16.00 10.61 7.46
N PHE A 177 -15.94 10.65 6.13
CA PHE A 177 -15.25 9.65 5.32
C PHE A 177 -13.79 10.05 5.09
N PHE A 178 -12.89 9.09 5.26
CA PHE A 178 -11.46 9.24 5.09
C PHE A 178 -10.91 8.14 4.20
N ALA A 179 -9.90 8.49 3.42
CA ALA A 179 -9.18 7.53 2.61
C ALA A 179 -7.71 7.91 2.50
N ALA A 180 -6.86 6.90 2.41
CA ALA A 180 -5.47 7.01 2.02
C ALA A 180 -5.20 6.09 0.83
N ALA A 181 -4.38 6.51 -0.13
CA ALA A 181 -4.09 5.70 -1.31
C ALA A 181 -2.72 6.01 -1.93
N THR A 182 -2.24 5.09 -2.75
CA THR A 182 -1.19 5.41 -3.74
C THR A 182 -1.79 6.26 -4.88
N PRO A 183 -1.11 7.32 -5.36
CA PRO A 183 -1.69 8.34 -6.24
C PRO A 183 -2.40 7.87 -7.52
N GLN A 184 -1.92 6.77 -8.11
CA GLN A 184 -2.52 6.20 -9.30
C GLN A 184 -3.94 5.66 -9.09
N LEU A 185 -4.35 5.45 -7.84
CA LEU A 185 -5.70 5.00 -7.47
C LEU A 185 -6.65 6.14 -7.09
N ASP A 186 -6.17 7.39 -7.05
CA ASP A 186 -6.97 8.53 -6.61
C ASP A 186 -8.24 8.73 -7.43
N ASP A 187 -8.12 8.66 -8.76
CA ASP A 187 -9.24 8.91 -9.67
C ASP A 187 -10.33 7.86 -9.54
N ILE A 188 -9.97 6.56 -9.49
CA ILE A 188 -10.96 5.50 -9.35
C ILE A 188 -11.67 5.55 -8.00
N LEU A 189 -10.95 5.92 -6.93
CA LEU A 189 -11.54 6.15 -5.62
C LEU A 189 -12.55 7.31 -5.65
N VAL A 190 -12.20 8.42 -6.28
CA VAL A 190 -13.11 9.56 -6.48
C VAL A 190 -14.33 9.14 -7.31
N GLU A 191 -14.14 8.41 -8.41
CA GLU A 191 -15.25 7.95 -9.27
C GLU A 191 -16.19 6.98 -8.55
N VAL A 192 -15.67 6.09 -7.72
CA VAL A 192 -16.49 5.18 -6.92
C VAL A 192 -17.31 5.94 -5.86
N THR A 193 -16.71 6.90 -5.17
CA THR A 193 -17.43 7.69 -4.16
C THR A 193 -18.53 8.58 -4.75
N LYS A 194 -18.49 8.90 -6.06
CA LYS A 194 -19.61 9.55 -6.77
C LYS A 194 -20.81 8.61 -6.99
N LYS A 195 -20.62 7.29 -6.92
CA LYS A 195 -21.71 6.30 -7.12
C LYS A 195 -22.42 5.96 -5.81
N VAL A 196 -21.72 6.04 -4.69
CA VAL A 196 -22.23 5.72 -3.35
C VAL A 196 -23.03 6.90 -2.78
N THR A 197 -24.23 6.60 -2.25
CA THR A 197 -25.05 7.59 -1.52
C THR A 197 -24.41 7.92 -0.19
N ASP A 198 -24.41 9.20 0.18
CA ASP A 198 -23.88 9.63 1.47
C ASP A 198 -24.77 9.11 2.62
N PRO A 199 -24.20 8.50 3.67
CA PRO A 199 -24.97 7.90 4.75
C PRO A 199 -25.62 8.92 5.69
N ASP A 200 -25.13 10.17 5.70
CA ASP A 200 -25.65 11.25 6.53
C ASP A 200 -26.59 12.18 5.75
N SER A 201 -26.76 11.96 4.43
CA SER A 201 -27.57 12.79 3.54
C SER A 201 -28.01 12.02 2.28
N LEU A 202 -29.21 11.43 2.34
CA LEU A 202 -29.77 10.54 1.30
C LEU A 202 -29.88 11.17 -0.10
N ASP A 203 -30.00 12.49 -0.18
CA ASP A 203 -30.13 13.23 -1.45
C ASP A 203 -28.78 13.56 -2.10
N SER A 204 -27.66 13.20 -1.46
CA SER A 204 -26.30 13.51 -1.95
C SER A 204 -25.45 12.26 -2.15
N LYS A 205 -24.41 12.41 -2.97
CA LYS A 205 -23.37 11.39 -3.12
C LYS A 205 -22.26 11.60 -2.10
N LEU A 206 -21.63 10.50 -1.69
CA LEU A 206 -20.53 10.52 -0.72
C LEU A 206 -19.45 11.51 -1.11
N PHE A 207 -19.07 11.53 -2.39
CA PHE A 207 -18.07 12.48 -2.91
C PHE A 207 -18.46 13.96 -2.68
N GLU A 208 -19.75 14.31 -2.76
CA GLU A 208 -20.20 15.70 -2.61
C GLU A 208 -20.00 16.23 -1.19
N LYS A 209 -20.16 15.36 -0.18
CA LYS A 209 -19.84 15.68 1.21
C LYS A 209 -18.33 15.60 1.45
N TRP A 210 -17.70 14.52 1.02
CA TRP A 210 -16.27 14.28 1.24
C TRP A 210 -15.39 15.41 0.68
N ARG A 211 -15.67 15.91 -0.53
CA ARG A 211 -14.90 17.03 -1.14
C ARG A 211 -14.97 18.36 -0.38
N THR A 212 -15.92 18.50 0.54
CA THR A 212 -16.08 19.70 1.38
C THR A 212 -15.41 19.56 2.74
N SER A 213 -14.84 18.38 3.03
CA SER A 213 -14.10 18.13 4.26
C SER A 213 -12.89 19.07 4.37
N THR A 214 -12.70 19.63 5.56
CA THR A 214 -11.53 20.47 5.90
C THR A 214 -10.47 19.70 6.68
N ASP A 215 -10.68 18.40 6.87
CA ASP A 215 -9.95 17.54 7.79
C ASP A 215 -8.63 16.99 7.24
N GLY A 216 -7.90 17.80 6.46
CA GLY A 216 -6.66 17.43 5.77
C GLY A 216 -6.82 17.31 4.26
N PRO A 217 -5.86 16.68 3.56
CA PRO A 217 -6.00 16.41 2.13
C PRO A 217 -7.18 15.44 1.90
N LEU A 218 -7.86 15.59 0.77
CA LEU A 218 -9.00 14.72 0.42
C LEU A 218 -8.60 13.24 0.47
N ILE A 219 -7.45 12.91 -0.13
CA ILE A 219 -6.85 11.57 -0.10
C ILE A 219 -5.48 11.67 0.57
N GLN A 220 -5.33 10.96 1.68
CA GLN A 220 -4.09 10.84 2.45
C GLN A 220 -3.11 9.87 1.76
N ARG A 221 -1.89 9.76 2.29
CA ARG A 221 -0.82 8.96 1.70
C ARG A 221 -0.34 7.92 2.69
N LEU A 222 -0.15 6.70 2.19
CA LEU A 222 0.12 5.49 2.97
C LEU A 222 1.58 5.39 3.40
N SER A 223 2.07 6.39 4.13
CA SER A 223 3.46 6.43 4.63
C SER A 223 3.60 5.89 6.05
N ASP A 224 2.51 5.83 6.80
CA ASP A 224 2.47 5.21 8.12
C ASP A 224 2.36 3.68 8.04
N VAL A 225 2.37 3.04 9.22
CA VAL A 225 2.32 1.58 9.39
C VAL A 225 1.17 1.22 10.33
N PHE A 226 0.02 1.86 10.16
CA PHE A 226 -1.12 1.72 11.07
C PHE A 226 -2.04 0.54 10.80
N SER A 227 -1.87 -0.18 9.68
CA SER A 227 -2.69 -1.36 9.38
C SER A 227 -2.06 -2.24 8.28
N ASP A 228 -2.73 -3.33 7.91
CA ASP A 228 -2.26 -4.42 7.05
C ASP A 228 -1.85 -4.01 5.63
N PHE A 229 -2.09 -2.78 5.18
CA PHE A 229 -1.57 -2.31 3.88
C PHE A 229 -0.04 -2.16 3.88
N ALA A 230 0.57 -1.98 5.05
CA ALA A 230 2.00 -1.69 5.18
C ALA A 230 2.89 -2.75 4.49
N PRO A 231 2.77 -4.07 4.74
CA PRO A 231 3.56 -5.08 4.03
C PRO A 231 3.27 -5.10 2.52
N PHE A 232 2.04 -4.85 2.10
CA PHE A 232 1.68 -4.83 0.67
C PHE A 232 2.39 -3.69 -0.07
N LEU A 233 2.32 -2.47 0.45
CA LEU A 233 2.91 -1.30 -0.20
C LEU A 233 4.42 -1.21 0.07
N HIS A 234 4.83 -1.20 1.34
CA HIS A 234 6.19 -0.82 1.71
C HIS A 234 7.20 -1.92 1.43
N HIS A 235 6.77 -3.19 1.46
CA HIS A 235 7.64 -4.35 1.22
C HIS A 235 7.43 -4.95 -0.17
N ALA A 236 6.18 -5.23 -0.55
CA ALA A 236 5.86 -5.87 -1.83
C ALA A 236 5.59 -4.90 -2.99
N GLY A 237 5.45 -3.59 -2.74
CA GLY A 237 5.22 -2.55 -3.76
C GLY A 237 3.86 -2.63 -4.43
N VAL A 238 2.86 -3.22 -3.79
CA VAL A 238 1.48 -3.34 -4.29
C VAL A 238 0.73 -2.02 -4.09
N PRO A 239 0.15 -1.43 -5.16
CA PRO A 239 -0.73 -0.26 -5.05
C PRO A 239 -1.81 -0.50 -4.00
N SER A 240 -2.03 0.45 -3.10
CA SER A 240 -2.86 0.22 -1.93
C SER A 240 -3.85 1.36 -1.68
N ILE A 241 -4.99 1.03 -1.09
CA ILE A 241 -6.01 1.95 -0.58
C ILE A 241 -6.34 1.54 0.86
N ASP A 242 -6.56 2.51 1.74
CA ASP A 242 -7.12 2.33 3.07
C ASP A 242 -8.34 3.26 3.23
N LEU A 243 -9.46 2.74 3.75
CA LEU A 243 -10.74 3.46 3.86
C LEU A 243 -11.35 3.31 5.25
N TYR A 244 -11.91 4.39 5.78
CA TYR A 244 -12.59 4.36 7.08
C TYR A 244 -13.53 5.56 7.27
N TYR A 245 -14.47 5.42 8.20
CA TYR A 245 -15.30 6.53 8.70
C TYR A 245 -14.88 6.91 10.13
N GLY A 246 -14.73 8.21 10.40
CA GLY A 246 -14.27 8.72 11.70
C GLY A 246 -12.75 8.63 11.89
N LYS A 247 -12.15 9.58 12.61
CA LYS A 247 -10.68 9.60 12.83
C LYS A 247 -10.26 8.92 14.12
N ASP A 248 -10.94 9.24 15.20
CA ASP A 248 -10.61 8.81 16.56
C ASP A 248 -11.91 8.44 17.27
N PHE A 249 -11.85 7.47 18.18
CA PHE A 249 -12.98 7.11 19.02
C PHE A 249 -12.55 6.83 20.48
N PRO A 250 -13.34 7.25 21.49
CA PRO A 250 -12.88 7.27 22.89
C PRO A 250 -12.63 5.91 23.54
N VAL A 251 -13.10 4.82 22.92
CA VAL A 251 -13.05 3.47 23.49
C VAL A 251 -12.03 2.55 22.79
N TYR A 252 -11.20 3.09 21.91
CA TYR A 252 -10.15 2.38 21.18
C TYR A 252 -9.29 1.52 22.10
N HIS A 253 -9.10 0.24 21.73
CA HIS A 253 -8.32 -0.76 22.47
C HIS A 253 -8.75 -0.97 23.93
N THR A 254 -9.99 -0.61 24.29
CA THR A 254 -10.55 -0.86 25.63
C THR A 254 -11.66 -1.92 25.58
N ALA A 255 -12.01 -2.47 26.74
CA ALA A 255 -13.18 -3.35 26.89
C ALA A 255 -14.53 -2.65 26.60
N PHE A 256 -14.54 -1.33 26.39
CA PHE A 256 -15.73 -0.58 26.00
C PHE A 256 -15.92 -0.51 24.48
N ASP A 257 -14.92 -0.89 23.67
CA ASP A 257 -15.11 -1.13 22.24
C ASP A 257 -15.97 -2.39 22.07
N SER A 258 -17.28 -2.17 22.10
CA SER A 258 -18.30 -3.20 22.26
C SER A 258 -19.44 -2.94 21.29
N TYR A 259 -20.21 -4.00 20.98
CA TYR A 259 -21.36 -3.87 20.11
C TYR A 259 -22.36 -2.82 20.60
N GLU A 260 -22.55 -2.70 21.92
CA GLU A 260 -23.41 -1.67 22.52
C GLU A 260 -22.91 -0.25 22.20
N TRP A 261 -21.60 -0.02 22.25
CA TRP A 261 -21.03 1.27 21.85
C TRP A 261 -21.28 1.54 20.36
N MET A 262 -21.10 0.53 19.51
CA MET A 262 -21.33 0.66 18.06
C MET A 262 -22.78 1.05 17.75
N VAL A 263 -23.77 0.33 18.29
CA VAL A 263 -25.19 0.59 17.98
C VAL A 263 -25.73 1.87 18.62
N LYS A 264 -25.03 2.41 19.62
CA LYS A 264 -25.47 3.62 20.33
C LYS A 264 -24.77 4.88 19.85
N TYR A 265 -23.49 4.78 19.49
CA TYR A 265 -22.63 5.94 19.22
C TYR A 265 -21.90 5.84 17.88
N GLY A 266 -21.36 4.67 17.52
CA GLY A 266 -20.57 4.49 16.29
C GLY A 266 -21.42 4.65 15.01
N ASP A 267 -22.39 3.76 14.83
CA ASP A 267 -23.29 3.75 13.66
C ASP A 267 -24.66 3.14 13.98
N PRO A 268 -25.56 3.86 14.69
CA PRO A 268 -26.82 3.29 15.18
C PRO A 268 -27.72 2.64 14.13
N PHE A 269 -27.61 3.06 12.86
CA PHE A 269 -28.40 2.53 11.76
C PHE A 269 -27.58 1.77 10.71
N PHE A 270 -26.28 1.58 10.96
CA PHE A 270 -25.35 0.91 10.05
C PHE A 270 -25.26 1.51 8.64
N HIS A 271 -25.67 2.78 8.47
CA HIS A 271 -25.67 3.42 7.14
C HIS A 271 -24.24 3.71 6.68
N ARG A 272 -23.32 4.05 7.58
CA ARG A 272 -21.91 4.29 7.25
C ARG A 272 -21.21 2.97 6.90
N HIS A 273 -21.52 1.88 7.61
CA HIS A 273 -21.04 0.54 7.22
C HIS A 273 -21.46 0.18 5.80
N VAL A 274 -22.73 0.44 5.44
CA VAL A 274 -23.24 0.21 4.08
C VAL A 274 -22.52 1.08 3.06
N ALA A 275 -22.23 2.35 3.38
CA ALA A 275 -21.49 3.25 2.50
C ALA A 275 -20.05 2.77 2.25
N VAL A 276 -19.30 2.42 3.31
CA VAL A 276 -17.93 1.88 3.18
C VAL A 276 -17.92 0.57 2.42
N ALA A 277 -18.81 -0.37 2.74
CA ALA A 277 -18.94 -1.62 1.99
C ALA A 277 -19.28 -1.37 0.50
N GLY A 278 -20.06 -0.31 0.21
CA GLY A 278 -20.34 0.15 -1.14
C GLY A 278 -19.10 0.63 -1.88
N VAL A 279 -18.29 1.50 -1.25
CA VAL A 279 -17.03 2.00 -1.84
C VAL A 279 -16.04 0.85 -2.03
N TRP A 280 -15.78 0.09 -0.97
CA TRP A 280 -14.81 -1.01 -0.97
C TRP A 280 -15.18 -2.10 -1.98
N GLY A 281 -16.45 -2.50 -2.02
CA GLY A 281 -16.95 -3.48 -2.98
C GLY A 281 -16.93 -3.00 -4.43
N LEU A 282 -17.22 -1.72 -4.69
CA LEU A 282 -17.15 -1.17 -6.05
C LEU A 282 -15.71 -1.02 -6.54
N LEU A 283 -14.76 -0.65 -5.66
CA LEU A 283 -13.34 -0.66 -5.97
C LEU A 283 -12.87 -2.06 -6.34
N GLY A 284 -13.26 -3.07 -5.56
CA GLY A 284 -12.94 -4.48 -5.86
C GLY A 284 -13.46 -4.93 -7.22
N ILE A 285 -14.68 -4.52 -7.59
CA ILE A 285 -15.27 -4.82 -8.91
C ILE A 285 -14.48 -4.11 -10.02
N HIS A 286 -14.28 -2.79 -9.93
CA HIS A 286 -13.58 -2.05 -10.98
C HIS A 286 -12.16 -2.56 -11.22
N LEU A 287 -11.41 -2.82 -10.15
CA LEU A 287 -10.06 -3.35 -10.27
C LEU A 287 -10.02 -4.79 -10.80
N ALA A 288 -11.08 -5.57 -10.59
CA ALA A 288 -11.15 -6.95 -11.08
C ALA A 288 -11.66 -7.04 -12.53
N ASP A 289 -12.59 -6.17 -12.92
CA ASP A 289 -13.36 -6.29 -14.17
C ASP A 289 -13.05 -5.28 -15.25
N ASP A 290 -12.49 -4.12 -14.91
CA ASP A 290 -12.17 -3.15 -15.94
C ASP A 290 -11.12 -3.77 -16.89
N PRO A 291 -11.36 -3.77 -18.23
CA PRO A 291 -10.43 -4.38 -19.19
C PRO A 291 -9.05 -3.72 -19.20
N ILE A 292 -9.00 -2.44 -18.83
CA ILE A 292 -7.78 -1.65 -18.64
C ILE A 292 -7.81 -1.13 -17.21
N LEU A 293 -6.75 -1.39 -16.45
CA LEU A 293 -6.63 -0.94 -15.06
C LEU A 293 -6.83 0.59 -14.98
N PRO A 294 -7.70 1.09 -14.09
CA PRO A 294 -8.00 2.52 -13.99
C PRO A 294 -6.91 3.27 -13.18
N PHE A 295 -5.64 3.09 -13.56
CA PHE A 295 -4.49 3.69 -12.89
C PHE A 295 -4.05 4.97 -13.61
N ASN A 296 -3.96 6.08 -12.88
CA ASN A 296 -3.50 7.36 -13.42
C ASN A 296 -2.10 7.73 -12.90
N TYR A 297 -1.06 7.45 -13.68
CA TYR A 297 0.32 7.81 -13.32
C TYR A 297 0.66 9.30 -13.52
N LEU A 298 -0.20 10.10 -14.16
CA LEU A 298 -0.06 11.56 -14.15
C LEU A 298 -0.33 12.12 -12.76
N SER A 299 -1.31 11.55 -12.04
CA SER A 299 -1.56 11.88 -10.62
C SER A 299 -0.31 11.59 -9.77
N TYR A 300 0.35 10.44 -10.02
CA TYR A 300 1.58 10.09 -9.33
C TYR A 300 2.73 11.06 -9.64
N ALA A 301 2.92 11.43 -10.91
CA ALA A 301 3.93 12.42 -11.29
C ALA A 301 3.67 13.77 -10.61
N ALA A 302 2.42 14.26 -10.59
CA ALA A 302 2.03 15.50 -9.92
C ALA A 302 2.30 15.43 -8.40
N GLN A 303 2.00 14.29 -7.75
CA GLN A 303 2.29 14.11 -6.33
C GLN A 303 3.80 14.14 -6.04
N LEU A 304 4.63 13.52 -6.87
CA LEU A 304 6.09 13.59 -6.74
C LEU A 304 6.63 15.00 -6.97
N GLN A 305 6.04 15.78 -7.89
CA GLN A 305 6.37 17.20 -8.08
C GLN A 305 6.05 18.00 -6.82
N ASN A 306 4.89 17.78 -6.21
CA ASN A 306 4.48 18.43 -4.96
C ASN A 306 5.45 18.10 -3.80
N TYR A 307 5.85 16.83 -3.68
CA TYR A 307 6.87 16.43 -2.70
C TYR A 307 8.22 17.08 -2.96
N THR A 308 8.66 17.13 -4.21
CA THR A 308 9.94 17.74 -4.58
C THR A 308 9.93 19.25 -4.31
N HIS A 309 8.80 19.93 -4.55
CA HIS A 309 8.61 21.34 -4.23
C HIS A 309 8.59 21.60 -2.72
N SER A 310 7.94 20.73 -1.93
CA SER A 310 7.99 20.80 -0.47
C SER A 310 9.42 20.57 0.04
N LEU A 311 10.13 19.59 -0.52
CA LEU A 311 11.51 19.30 -0.19
C LEU A 311 12.44 20.48 -0.52
N SER A 312 12.24 21.15 -1.66
CA SER A 312 13.05 22.32 -2.03
C SER A 312 12.92 23.50 -1.07
N LYS A 313 11.79 23.62 -0.37
CA LYS A 313 11.58 24.65 0.67
C LYS A 313 12.29 24.32 1.98
N LEU A 314 12.55 23.04 2.24
CA LEU A 314 13.16 22.56 3.48
C LEU A 314 14.68 22.37 3.36
N LEU A 315 15.18 22.16 2.14
CA LEU A 315 16.61 22.08 1.89
C LEU A 315 17.22 23.48 1.80
N GLU A 316 18.19 23.76 2.67
CA GLU A 316 19.05 24.94 2.59
C GLU A 316 20.39 24.55 1.94
N GLY A 317 20.83 25.27 0.90
CA GLY A 317 22.18 25.14 0.31
C GLY A 317 22.29 24.38 -1.03
N ASP A 318 23.49 23.84 -1.30
CA ASP A 318 23.96 23.32 -2.61
C ASP A 318 23.49 21.89 -2.99
N VAL A 319 22.46 21.34 -2.33
CA VAL A 319 21.96 19.99 -2.67
C VAL A 319 21.09 20.07 -3.93
N SER A 320 21.50 19.37 -4.98
CA SER A 320 20.80 19.41 -6.26
C SER A 320 19.60 18.45 -6.27
N LEU A 321 18.41 19.01 -6.47
CA LEU A 321 17.18 18.26 -6.75
C LEU A 321 17.02 17.89 -8.22
N HIS A 322 17.95 18.32 -9.09
CA HIS A 322 17.92 18.03 -10.53
C HIS A 322 17.72 16.54 -10.87
N PRO A 323 18.36 15.58 -10.17
CA PRO A 323 18.14 14.16 -10.45
C PRO A 323 16.68 13.72 -10.27
N ILE A 324 16.01 14.18 -9.20
CA ILE A 324 14.60 13.84 -8.95
C ILE A 324 13.71 14.55 -9.96
N THR A 325 13.91 15.85 -10.21
CA THR A 325 13.07 16.59 -11.16
C THR A 325 13.15 15.99 -12.57
N SER A 326 14.34 15.59 -13.02
CA SER A 326 14.53 14.95 -14.33
C SER A 326 13.86 13.57 -14.38
N ALA A 327 14.01 12.76 -13.33
CA ALA A 327 13.34 11.47 -13.23
C ALA A 327 11.81 11.59 -13.24
N ILE A 328 11.25 12.61 -12.55
CA ILE A 328 9.81 12.87 -12.54
C ILE A 328 9.33 13.28 -13.93
N GLN A 329 10.07 14.12 -14.66
CA GLN A 329 9.73 14.48 -16.03
C GLN A 329 9.68 13.23 -16.93
N GLU A 330 10.64 12.31 -16.79
CA GLU A 330 10.61 11.05 -17.52
C GLU A 330 9.39 10.18 -17.19
N LEU A 331 8.96 10.16 -15.91
CA LEU A 331 7.74 9.47 -15.48
C LEU A 331 6.50 10.13 -16.08
N GLU A 332 6.41 11.45 -16.03
CA GLU A 332 5.29 12.21 -16.58
C GLU A 332 5.16 11.99 -18.09
N ASP A 333 6.26 12.03 -18.82
CA ASP A 333 6.27 11.78 -20.27
C ASP A 333 5.86 10.34 -20.61
N ALA A 334 6.29 9.36 -19.82
CA ALA A 334 5.86 7.97 -19.98
C ALA A 334 4.37 7.79 -19.65
N ALA A 335 3.88 8.46 -18.60
CA ALA A 335 2.47 8.45 -18.21
C ALA A 335 1.57 9.08 -19.30
N LYS A 336 1.98 10.19 -19.92
CA LYS A 336 1.27 10.79 -21.07
C LYS A 336 1.14 9.82 -22.23
N GLN A 337 2.19 9.07 -22.55
CA GLN A 337 2.16 8.05 -23.61
C GLN A 337 1.19 6.91 -23.28
N VAL A 338 1.17 6.48 -22.01
CA VAL A 338 0.25 5.45 -21.52
C VAL A 338 -1.20 5.92 -21.60
N GLU A 339 -1.51 7.16 -21.22
CA GLU A 339 -2.88 7.71 -21.34
C GLU A 339 -3.37 7.75 -22.80
N GLU A 340 -2.51 8.15 -23.74
CA GLU A 340 -2.84 8.11 -25.17
C GLU A 340 -3.02 6.68 -25.69
N GLU A 341 -2.25 5.71 -25.18
CA GLU A 341 -2.41 4.29 -25.51
C GLU A 341 -3.72 3.72 -24.92
N MET A 342 -4.05 4.07 -23.67
CA MET A 342 -5.30 3.71 -23.01
C MET A 342 -6.49 4.24 -23.79
N LYS A 343 -6.46 5.51 -24.21
CA LYS A 343 -7.52 6.13 -25.01
C LYS A 343 -7.76 5.37 -26.31
N LYS A 344 -6.70 5.08 -27.06
CA LYS A 344 -6.79 4.30 -28.32
C LYS A 344 -7.37 2.91 -28.10
N LEU A 345 -6.91 2.20 -27.06
CA LEU A 345 -7.42 0.84 -26.76
C LEU A 345 -8.86 0.82 -26.23
N ARG A 346 -9.36 1.93 -25.68
CA ARG A 346 -10.78 2.11 -25.31
C ARG A 346 -11.66 2.38 -26.54
N GLU A 347 -11.15 3.09 -27.54
CA GLU A 347 -11.85 3.37 -28.80
C GLU A 347 -11.88 2.16 -29.75
N GLU A 348 -10.92 1.24 -29.63
CA GLU A 348 -10.88 -0.01 -30.39
C GLU A 348 -11.88 -1.06 -29.83
N GLU A 349 -13.09 -1.13 -30.42
CA GLU A 349 -14.17 -2.07 -30.02
C GLU A 349 -13.92 -3.56 -30.39
N SER A 350 -12.81 -3.91 -31.03
CA SER A 350 -12.63 -5.27 -31.56
C SER A 350 -12.27 -6.29 -30.48
N GLU A 351 -12.99 -7.41 -30.41
CA GLU A 351 -12.72 -8.55 -29.51
C GLU A 351 -11.62 -9.51 -30.03
N GLY A 352 -10.75 -9.04 -30.94
CA GLY A 352 -9.67 -9.86 -31.48
C GLY A 352 -8.63 -10.22 -30.42
N HIS A 353 -8.08 -11.45 -30.47
CA HIS A 353 -6.99 -11.91 -29.59
C HIS A 353 -5.82 -10.92 -29.47
N VAL A 354 -5.54 -10.15 -30.53
CA VAL A 354 -4.48 -9.14 -30.53
C VAL A 354 -4.78 -7.99 -29.56
N ILE A 355 -6.04 -7.54 -29.45
CA ILE A 355 -6.43 -6.46 -28.54
C ILE A 355 -6.35 -6.92 -27.09
N VAL A 356 -6.79 -8.14 -26.80
CA VAL A 356 -6.67 -8.74 -25.46
C VAL A 356 -5.20 -8.78 -25.02
N LEU A 357 -4.30 -9.23 -25.90
CA LEU A 357 -2.85 -9.22 -25.60
C LEU A 357 -2.28 -7.81 -25.39
N ARG A 358 -2.73 -6.82 -26.18
CA ARG A 358 -2.31 -5.41 -26.00
C ARG A 358 -2.79 -4.85 -24.67
N ARG A 359 -4.06 -5.07 -24.29
CA ARG A 359 -4.61 -4.68 -22.99
C ARG A 359 -3.84 -5.34 -21.85
N ARG A 360 -3.53 -6.63 -21.97
CA ARG A 360 -2.70 -7.34 -21.00
C ARG A 360 -1.32 -6.71 -20.83
N MET A 361 -0.60 -6.47 -21.93
CA MET A 361 0.73 -5.85 -21.90
C MET A 361 0.70 -4.45 -21.27
N LEU A 362 -0.35 -3.68 -21.54
CA LEU A 362 -0.56 -2.38 -20.91
C LEU A 362 -0.85 -2.51 -19.40
N ASN A 363 -1.75 -3.40 -19.01
CA ASN A 363 -2.07 -3.65 -17.60
C ASN A 363 -0.84 -4.12 -16.81
N ASP A 364 0.03 -4.92 -17.42
CA ASP A 364 1.29 -5.34 -16.80
C ASP A 364 2.22 -4.14 -16.53
N ARG A 365 2.31 -3.20 -17.48
CA ARG A 365 3.11 -1.96 -17.29
C ARG A 365 2.52 -1.09 -16.18
N LEU A 366 1.20 -0.90 -16.16
CA LEU A 366 0.49 -0.14 -15.13
C LEU A 366 0.69 -0.76 -13.73
N MET A 367 0.56 -2.08 -13.61
CA MET A 367 0.69 -2.81 -12.36
C MET A 367 2.13 -2.79 -11.83
N LEU A 368 3.12 -3.01 -12.72
CA LEU A 368 4.53 -3.14 -12.32
C LEU A 368 5.22 -1.80 -12.05
N ALA A 369 4.67 -0.68 -12.50
CA ALA A 369 5.31 0.62 -12.30
C ALA A 369 5.46 1.00 -10.81
N GLU A 370 4.50 0.65 -9.95
CA GLU A 370 4.63 0.82 -8.48
C GLU A 370 5.83 0.04 -7.91
N ARG A 371 6.10 -1.16 -8.44
CA ARG A 371 7.25 -1.99 -8.03
C ARG A 371 8.59 -1.31 -8.34
N GLY A 372 8.61 -0.36 -9.29
CA GLY A 372 9.79 0.43 -9.62
C GLY A 372 10.31 1.28 -8.45
N PHE A 373 9.43 1.64 -7.51
CA PHE A 373 9.78 2.44 -6.33
C PHE A 373 10.48 1.65 -5.22
N LEU A 374 10.56 0.32 -5.35
CA LEU A 374 11.27 -0.53 -4.40
C LEU A 374 12.78 -0.48 -4.62
N ASP A 375 13.54 -0.63 -3.54
CA ASP A 375 15.00 -0.74 -3.53
C ASP A 375 15.40 -1.93 -2.66
N THR A 376 16.23 -2.83 -3.18
CA THR A 376 16.56 -4.11 -2.51
C THR A 376 17.28 -3.93 -1.18
N GLU A 377 18.04 -2.85 -1.02
CA GLU A 377 18.72 -2.51 0.24
C GLU A 377 17.74 -1.96 1.29
N GLY A 378 16.59 -1.44 0.85
CA GLY A 378 15.58 -0.82 1.71
C GLY A 378 16.03 0.49 2.36
N ILE A 379 15.23 0.97 3.31
CA ILE A 379 15.52 2.21 4.04
C ILE A 379 16.63 1.93 5.07
N ARG A 380 17.59 2.85 5.21
CA ARG A 380 18.72 2.67 6.13
C ARG A 380 18.23 2.53 7.58
N GLY A 381 18.73 1.51 8.28
CA GLY A 381 18.31 1.17 9.64
C GLY A 381 16.95 0.46 9.73
N ARG A 382 16.24 0.36 8.61
CA ARG A 382 14.88 -0.17 8.50
C ARG A 382 14.73 -0.92 7.18
N GLN A 383 15.66 -1.84 6.92
CA GLN A 383 15.86 -2.47 5.61
C GLN A 383 14.66 -3.31 5.16
N TRP A 384 13.77 -3.70 6.07
CA TRP A 384 12.54 -4.40 5.72
C TRP A 384 11.62 -3.52 4.85
N PHE A 385 11.58 -2.20 5.08
CA PHE A 385 10.83 -1.27 4.25
C PHE A 385 11.63 -0.98 2.98
N LYS A 386 11.10 -1.37 1.83
CA LYS A 386 11.77 -1.31 0.52
C LYS A 386 11.36 -0.12 -0.33
N HIS A 387 10.19 0.44 -0.07
CA HIS A 387 9.62 1.50 -0.88
C HIS A 387 10.26 2.86 -0.58
N LEU A 388 10.76 3.56 -1.61
CA LEU A 388 11.55 4.79 -1.45
C LEU A 388 10.75 6.08 -1.45
N VAL A 389 9.45 6.04 -1.77
CA VAL A 389 8.56 7.22 -1.73
C VAL A 389 7.75 7.24 -0.43
N TYR A 390 7.05 6.15 -0.16
CA TYR A 390 6.28 5.87 1.05
C TYR A 390 6.98 4.88 1.98
N GLY A 391 6.83 5.10 3.29
CA GLY A 391 7.40 4.29 4.35
C GLY A 391 7.51 5.10 5.63
N PRO A 392 7.62 4.47 6.80
CA PRO A 392 7.70 5.18 8.07
C PRO A 392 8.91 6.13 8.06
N ALA A 393 8.84 7.25 8.76
CA ALA A 393 9.99 8.13 9.01
C ALA A 393 10.51 7.97 10.44
N SER A 394 11.81 8.10 10.68
CA SER A 394 12.40 7.87 12.01
C SER A 394 12.10 9.00 13.00
N GLU A 395 12.31 10.25 12.59
CA GLU A 395 12.16 11.44 13.44
C GLU A 395 11.48 12.63 12.73
N SER A 396 11.24 12.50 11.42
CA SER A 396 10.74 13.61 10.61
C SER A 396 9.21 13.66 10.57
N LYS A 397 8.65 14.87 10.46
CA LYS A 397 7.25 15.07 10.07
C LYS A 397 7.02 14.92 8.55
N LEU A 398 8.05 14.56 7.78
CA LEU A 398 7.93 14.35 6.35
C LEU A 398 7.34 12.97 6.08
N GLY A 399 6.09 12.94 5.63
CA GLY A 399 5.40 11.72 5.20
C GLY A 399 5.78 11.24 3.80
N PHE A 400 6.99 11.51 3.32
CA PHE A 400 7.47 11.09 2.00
C PHE A 400 9.01 11.09 1.92
N PHE A 401 9.56 10.33 0.97
CA PHE A 401 11.01 10.13 0.79
C PHE A 401 11.72 9.82 2.11
N PRO A 402 11.34 8.75 2.83
CA PRO A 402 11.79 8.50 4.20
C PRO A 402 13.32 8.46 4.35
N GLY A 403 14.06 7.93 3.37
CA GLY A 403 15.53 7.97 3.39
C GLY A 403 16.11 9.39 3.33
N VAL A 404 15.52 10.26 2.50
CA VAL A 404 15.90 11.69 2.43
C VAL A 404 15.55 12.39 3.74
N ALA A 405 14.36 12.12 4.27
CA ALA A 405 13.92 12.69 5.53
C ALA A 405 14.83 12.29 6.70
N ASP A 406 15.18 11.01 6.82
CA ASP A 406 16.13 10.52 7.82
C ASP A 406 17.51 11.18 7.67
N ALA A 407 17.99 11.36 6.43
CA ALA A 407 19.26 12.05 6.18
C ALA A 407 19.22 13.54 6.57
N MET A 408 18.05 14.18 6.48
CA MET A 408 17.85 15.57 6.90
C MET A 408 17.73 15.73 8.41
N TYR A 409 17.04 14.83 9.10
CA TYR A 409 16.70 14.98 10.52
C TYR A 409 17.60 14.17 11.47
N GLY A 410 18.34 13.17 10.97
CA GLY A 410 19.22 12.34 11.79
C GLY A 410 20.21 13.15 12.64
N SER A 411 20.44 12.68 13.88
CA SER A 411 21.10 13.45 14.94
C SER A 411 22.47 14.01 14.51
N SER A 412 22.57 15.34 14.45
CA SER A 412 23.86 16.03 14.52
C SER A 412 24.28 16.07 15.98
N THR A 413 25.17 15.15 16.40
CA THR A 413 25.83 15.24 17.70
C THR A 413 26.56 16.58 17.80
N SER A 414 26.39 17.26 18.93
CA SER A 414 26.93 18.59 19.19
C SER A 414 28.46 18.58 19.18
N THR A 415 29.08 19.14 18.13
CA THR A 415 30.54 19.27 18.05
C THR A 415 30.98 20.67 17.62
N SER A 416 32.20 21.03 18.03
CA SER A 416 32.82 22.36 17.99
C SER A 416 32.93 22.96 16.58
N ARG A 417 33.06 24.30 16.47
CA ARG A 417 32.94 25.10 15.23
C ARG A 417 33.71 24.59 14.00
N GLY A 418 34.86 23.92 14.16
CA GLY A 418 35.65 23.36 13.04
C GLY A 418 35.16 22.00 12.52
N VAL A 419 34.51 21.20 13.38
CA VAL A 419 33.92 19.88 13.03
C VAL A 419 32.61 20.06 12.26
N LYS A 420 31.94 21.21 12.44
CA LYS A 420 30.65 21.54 11.83
C LYS A 420 30.67 21.59 10.30
N GLU A 421 31.75 22.02 9.67
CA GLU A 421 31.78 22.14 8.19
C GLU A 421 31.94 20.77 7.51
N GLU A 422 32.78 19.90 8.06
CA GLU A 422 32.97 18.53 7.56
C GLU A 422 31.72 17.67 7.81
N GLU A 423 31.10 17.79 8.99
CA GLU A 423 29.81 17.16 9.28
C GLU A 423 28.69 17.68 8.38
N ALA A 424 28.65 18.99 8.09
CA ALA A 424 27.68 19.57 7.16
C ALA A 424 27.87 19.02 5.73
N LYS A 425 29.11 18.95 5.22
CA LYS A 425 29.41 18.34 3.92
C LYS A 425 29.03 16.86 3.86
N LYS A 426 29.31 16.11 4.93
CA LYS A 426 28.91 14.70 5.05
C LYS A 426 27.39 14.55 5.04
N LYS A 427 26.67 15.41 5.76
CA LYS A 427 25.20 15.44 5.79
C LYS A 427 24.63 15.76 4.40
N GLN A 428 25.14 16.78 3.73
CA GLN A 428 24.76 17.10 2.34
C GLN A 428 25.02 15.93 1.40
N GLY A 429 26.16 15.25 1.52
CA GLY A 429 26.48 14.04 0.75
C GLY A 429 25.49 12.90 0.98
N MET A 430 25.04 12.68 2.21
CA MET A 430 24.01 11.67 2.53
C MET A 430 22.65 12.05 1.94
N ILE A 431 22.23 13.30 2.08
CA ILE A 431 20.96 13.79 1.48
C ILE A 431 21.02 13.62 -0.04
N GLN A 432 22.13 14.03 -0.67
CA GLN A 432 22.31 13.89 -2.12
C GLN A 432 22.30 12.42 -2.56
N HIS A 433 22.89 11.51 -1.78
CA HIS A 433 22.85 10.08 -2.05
C HIS A 433 21.42 9.54 -2.06
N GLU A 434 20.62 9.88 -1.04
CA GLU A 434 19.22 9.44 -0.95
C GLU A 434 18.37 10.06 -2.06
N ILE A 435 18.61 11.33 -2.44
CA ILE A 435 17.98 11.95 -3.62
C ILE A 435 18.24 11.15 -4.89
N TRP A 436 19.48 10.68 -5.10
CA TRP A 436 19.82 9.83 -6.24
C TRP A 436 19.16 8.45 -6.18
N ARG A 437 18.97 7.87 -4.99
CA ARG A 437 18.24 6.61 -4.83
C ARG A 437 16.78 6.76 -5.24
N VAL A 438 16.11 7.81 -4.75
CA VAL A 438 14.73 8.16 -5.12
C VAL A 438 14.62 8.41 -6.63
N ALA A 439 15.52 9.21 -7.21
CA ALA A 439 15.53 9.49 -8.64
C ALA A 439 15.63 8.21 -9.49
N ARG A 440 16.52 7.28 -9.13
CA ARG A 440 16.63 5.99 -9.82
C ARG A 440 15.37 5.14 -9.68
N ALA A 441 14.69 5.19 -8.53
CA ALA A 441 13.44 4.49 -8.32
C ALA A 441 12.31 5.03 -9.21
N ILE A 442 12.20 6.36 -9.31
CA ILE A 442 11.27 7.03 -10.22
C ILE A 442 11.58 6.68 -11.68
N GLN A 443 12.86 6.62 -12.08
CA GLN A 443 13.26 6.19 -13.43
C GLN A 443 12.91 4.73 -13.71
N ARG A 444 13.00 3.84 -12.72
CA ARG A 444 12.54 2.44 -12.87
C ARG A 444 11.02 2.38 -13.09
N ALA A 445 10.24 3.12 -12.31
CA ALA A 445 8.79 3.24 -12.50
C ALA A 445 8.45 3.79 -13.90
N ALA A 446 9.13 4.86 -14.34
CA ALA A 446 8.99 5.42 -15.68
C ALA A 446 9.34 4.40 -16.78
N SER A 447 10.40 3.61 -16.57
CA SER A 447 10.83 2.58 -17.52
C SER A 447 9.82 1.44 -17.62
N ALA A 448 9.17 1.05 -16.51
CA ALA A 448 8.09 0.08 -16.50
C ALA A 448 6.87 0.58 -17.27
N LEU A 449 6.60 1.89 -17.26
CA LEU A 449 5.52 2.48 -18.05
C LEU A 449 5.85 2.62 -19.53
N LYS A 450 7.11 2.64 -19.96
CA LYS A 450 7.46 2.81 -21.39
C LYS A 450 7.10 1.55 -22.18
N VAL A 451 6.69 1.73 -23.44
CA VAL A 451 6.49 0.61 -24.37
C VAL A 451 7.83 -0.08 -24.56
N VAL A 452 7.91 -1.36 -24.19
CA VAL A 452 9.03 -2.21 -24.63
C VAL A 452 8.86 -2.39 -26.13
N TYR A 453 9.51 -1.53 -26.93
CA TYR A 453 9.70 -1.84 -28.34
C TYR A 453 10.55 -3.11 -28.39
N PHE A 454 9.88 -4.24 -28.52
CA PHE A 454 10.48 -5.53 -28.86
C PHE A 454 10.99 -5.50 -30.31
N HIS A 455 11.77 -4.49 -30.67
CA HIS A 455 12.52 -4.49 -31.90
C HIS A 455 13.52 -5.68 -31.90
N TRP A 456 13.95 -6.14 -30.72
CA TRP A 456 14.80 -7.31 -30.56
C TRP A 456 14.06 -8.65 -30.66
N LEU A 457 12.88 -8.83 -30.03
CA LEU A 457 12.12 -10.09 -30.22
C LEU A 457 11.40 -10.17 -31.55
N LEU A 458 10.86 -9.08 -32.12
CA LEU A 458 10.38 -9.15 -33.50
C LEU A 458 11.53 -9.48 -34.45
N LYS A 459 12.74 -8.93 -34.26
CA LYS A 459 13.91 -9.36 -35.04
C LYS A 459 14.23 -10.83 -34.81
N CYS A 460 14.25 -11.32 -33.56
CA CYS A 460 14.53 -12.73 -33.27
C CYS A 460 13.46 -13.67 -33.85
N VAL A 461 12.17 -13.33 -33.74
CA VAL A 461 11.06 -14.10 -34.30
C VAL A 461 11.09 -14.05 -35.83
N THR A 462 11.38 -12.89 -36.42
CA THR A 462 11.51 -12.76 -37.89
C THR A 462 12.73 -13.52 -38.41
N ILE A 463 13.84 -13.52 -37.67
CA ILE A 463 15.06 -14.28 -37.96
C ILE A 463 14.79 -15.78 -37.81
N LEU A 464 14.12 -16.23 -36.75
CA LEU A 464 13.70 -17.63 -36.56
C LEU A 464 12.74 -18.08 -37.66
N HIS A 465 11.80 -17.23 -38.07
CA HIS A 465 10.88 -17.51 -39.16
C HIS A 465 11.59 -17.59 -40.51
N GLN A 466 12.56 -16.71 -40.77
CA GLN A 466 13.42 -16.78 -41.97
C GLN A 466 14.33 -18.02 -41.98
N ILE A 467 14.88 -18.42 -40.83
CA ILE A 467 15.68 -19.64 -40.68
C ILE A 467 14.82 -20.89 -40.93
N LEU A 468 13.60 -20.94 -40.39
CA LEU A 468 12.65 -22.04 -40.63
C LEU A 468 12.22 -22.14 -42.10
N ILE A 469 11.99 -21.01 -42.77
CA ILE A 469 11.68 -20.97 -44.21
C ILE A 469 12.88 -21.42 -45.05
N GLN A 470 14.10 -21.02 -44.68
CA GLN A 470 15.31 -21.49 -45.36
C GLN A 470 15.57 -23.00 -45.15
N HIS A 471 15.31 -23.53 -43.96
CA HIS A 471 15.38 -24.97 -43.68
C HIS A 471 14.32 -25.77 -44.46
N SER A 472 13.09 -25.27 -44.53
CA SER A 472 12.00 -25.86 -45.34
C SER A 472 12.35 -25.94 -46.84
N LYS A 473 12.96 -24.88 -47.40
CA LYS A 473 13.42 -24.86 -48.80
C LYS A 473 14.61 -25.81 -49.06
N ARG A 474 15.55 -25.95 -48.11
CA ARG A 474 16.67 -26.89 -48.21
C ARG A 474 16.22 -28.36 -48.20
N ILE A 475 15.21 -28.69 -47.40
CA ILE A 475 14.67 -30.06 -47.32
C ILE A 475 13.93 -30.44 -48.62
N ARG A 476 13.24 -29.49 -49.27
CA ARG A 476 12.58 -29.75 -50.58
C ARG A 476 13.58 -29.97 -51.73
N CYS A 477 14.71 -29.27 -51.76
CA CYS A 477 15.74 -29.50 -52.80
C CYS A 477 16.44 -30.87 -52.67
N HIS A 478 16.55 -31.43 -51.46
CA HIS A 478 17.17 -32.75 -51.25
C HIS A 478 16.27 -33.94 -51.58
N HIS A 479 14.96 -33.72 -51.80
CA HIS A 479 14.02 -34.79 -52.17
C HIS A 479 13.81 -34.97 -53.68
N GLN A 480 14.38 -34.11 -54.53
CA GLN A 480 14.31 -34.27 -56.00
C GLN A 480 15.52 -34.97 -56.63
N GLN A 481 16.52 -35.41 -55.86
CA GLN A 481 17.67 -36.17 -56.36
C GLN A 481 17.89 -37.47 -55.58
N LYS A 482 17.04 -38.47 -55.80
CA LYS A 482 17.38 -39.88 -55.54
C LYS A 482 16.86 -40.78 -56.68
N PRO A 483 17.71 -41.59 -57.34
CA PRO A 483 17.28 -42.49 -58.40
C PRO A 483 16.58 -43.73 -57.83
N ARG A 484 15.46 -44.12 -58.44
CA ARG A 484 14.73 -45.38 -58.16
C ARG A 484 15.64 -46.58 -58.43
N LYS A 485 15.90 -47.42 -57.41
CA LYS A 485 16.42 -48.78 -57.58
C LYS A 485 15.30 -49.80 -57.38
N MET A 486 15.18 -50.71 -58.36
CA MET A 486 14.27 -51.85 -58.40
C MET A 486 14.46 -52.79 -57.21
N ILE A 487 13.35 -53.24 -56.62
CA ILE A 487 13.32 -54.34 -55.65
C ILE A 487 12.95 -55.63 -56.42
N LYS A 488 13.87 -56.60 -56.42
CA LYS A 488 13.64 -57.98 -56.89
C LYS A 488 12.85 -58.76 -55.83
N ARG A 489 11.80 -59.45 -56.26
CA ARG A 489 11.11 -60.53 -55.54
C ARG A 489 12.07 -61.72 -55.35
N ILE A 490 12.13 -62.24 -54.12
CA ILE A 490 12.60 -63.60 -53.82
C ILE A 490 11.50 -64.28 -52.99
N SER A 491 11.29 -65.56 -53.28
CA SER A 491 10.18 -66.43 -52.87
C SER A 491 10.75 -67.65 -52.13
N LEU A 492 9.91 -68.21 -51.23
CA LEU A 492 9.99 -69.52 -50.53
C LEU A 492 11.04 -69.61 -49.40
N LYS A 493 10.77 -70.20 -48.23
CA LYS A 493 9.80 -71.23 -47.79
C LYS A 493 9.11 -70.85 -46.48
#